data_AF-A0A958KW02-F1
#
_entry.id   AF-A0A958KW02-F1
#
_cell.length_a   1.000
_cell.length_b   1.000
_cell.length_c   1.000
_cell.angle_alpha   90.00
_cell.angle_beta   90.00
_cell.angle_gamma   90.00
#
_symmetry.space_group_name_H-M   'P 1'
#
loop_
_entity.id
_entity.type
_entity.pdbx_description
1 polymer ?
#
loop_
_entity_poly.entity_id
_entity_poly.type
_entity_poly.pdbx_seq_one_letter_code
_entity_poly.pdbx_strand_id
1 'polypeptide(L)'
;MKNWTVEEIKTLRLRLGQSAAEFSRHFGCPIDLIFDWEKGSQSPSPDDVLQFVRLESHLESYCEQVLRDSVADKMLKQMGLEQICQTDLSDLKR
;
A
#
# COMPACT_ATOMS: atom_id res chain seq x y z
N MET A 1 -1.90 -9.78 -19.11
CA MET A 1 -1.20 -9.55 -17.83
C MET A 1 -0.68 -8.12 -17.83
N LYS A 2 -0.65 -7.45 -16.68
CA LYS A 2 -0.04 -6.11 -16.55
C LYS A 2 1.46 -6.22 -16.88
N ASN A 3 1.96 -5.36 -17.76
CA ASN A 3 3.39 -5.27 -18.03
C ASN A 3 3.99 -4.30 -17.02
N TRP A 4 4.85 -4.80 -16.14
CA TRP A 4 5.52 -3.99 -15.12
C TRP A 4 6.75 -3.30 -15.70
N THR A 5 6.81 -1.97 -15.59
CA THR A 5 8.03 -1.23 -15.92
C THR A 5 9.03 -1.26 -14.77
N VAL A 6 10.27 -0.93 -15.09
CA VAL A 6 11.39 -0.84 -14.14
C VAL A 6 11.05 0.10 -12.98
N GLU A 7 10.46 1.25 -13.30
CA GLU A 7 10.05 2.28 -12.34
C GLU A 7 8.88 1.82 -11.49
N GLU A 8 7.93 1.08 -12.05
CA GLU A 8 6.78 0.55 -11.32
C GLU A 8 7.21 -0.48 -10.26
N ILE A 9 8.14 -1.37 -10.61
CA ILE A 9 8.69 -2.38 -9.69
C ILE A 9 9.38 -1.69 -8.51
N LYS A 10 10.24 -0.70 -8.81
CA LYS A 10 10.93 0.08 -7.79
C LYS A 10 9.96 0.87 -6.91
N THR A 11 8.93 1.47 -7.53
CA THR A 11 7.90 2.24 -6.82
C THR A 11 7.09 1.34 -5.90
N LEU A 12 6.69 0.15 -6.34
CA LEU A 12 5.98 -0.82 -5.52
C LEU A 12 6.78 -1.15 -4.25
N ARG A 13 8.06 -1.51 -4.39
CA ARG A 13 8.93 -1.81 -3.25
C ARG A 13 9.03 -0.62 -2.28
N LEU A 14 9.23 0.60 -2.81
CA LEU A 14 9.35 1.80 -1.99
C LEU A 14 8.04 2.15 -1.27
N ARG A 15 6.88 1.98 -1.92
CA ARG A 15 5.58 2.20 -1.29
C ARG A 15 5.25 1.19 -0.19
N LEU A 16 5.79 -0.03 -0.29
CA LEU A 16 5.74 -1.02 0.78
C LEU A 16 6.69 -0.68 1.95
N GLY A 17 7.54 0.35 1.81
CA GLY A 17 8.53 0.71 2.82
C GLY A 17 9.66 -0.30 2.94
N GLN A 18 9.87 -1.14 1.92
CA GLN A 18 10.81 -2.27 1.99
C GLN A 18 12.16 -1.93 1.34
N SER A 19 13.23 -2.40 1.96
CA SER A 19 14.55 -2.51 1.34
C SER A 19 14.57 -3.60 0.27
N ALA A 20 15.54 -3.58 -0.65
CA ALA A 20 15.72 -4.65 -1.64
C ALA A 20 15.96 -6.03 -0.98
N ALA A 21 16.59 -6.05 0.20
CA ALA A 21 16.80 -7.27 0.98
C ALA A 21 15.48 -7.83 1.57
N GLU A 22 14.56 -6.97 2.00
CA GLU A 22 13.24 -7.41 2.48
C GLU A 22 12.35 -7.86 1.33
N PHE A 23 12.41 -7.13 0.22
CA PHE A 23 11.67 -7.47 -0.99
C PHE A 23 12.15 -8.82 -1.55
N SER A 24 13.45 -9.03 -1.72
CA SER A 24 13.99 -10.33 -2.15
C SER A 24 13.58 -11.50 -1.26
N ARG A 25 13.59 -11.32 0.08
CA ARG A 25 13.07 -12.31 1.03
C ARG A 25 11.58 -12.60 0.84
N HIS A 26 10.77 -11.59 0.54
CA HIS A 26 9.34 -11.75 0.28
C HIS A 26 9.08 -12.62 -0.95
N PHE A 27 9.86 -12.42 -2.01
CA PHE A 27 9.74 -13.17 -3.27
C PHE A 27 10.52 -14.48 -3.29
N GLY A 28 11.34 -14.75 -2.26
CA GLY A 28 12.18 -15.94 -2.21
C GLY A 28 13.27 -15.97 -3.28
N CYS A 29 13.76 -14.81 -3.70
CA CYS A 29 14.77 -14.68 -4.76
C CYS A 29 16.06 -14.01 -4.26
N PRO A 30 17.18 -14.11 -5.02
CA PRO A 30 18.39 -13.37 -4.70
C PRO A 30 18.19 -11.85 -4.79
N ILE A 31 18.88 -11.09 -3.94
CA ILE A 31 18.80 -9.62 -3.95
C ILE A 31 19.24 -9.00 -5.28
N ASP A 32 20.22 -9.61 -5.95
CA ASP A 32 20.73 -9.16 -7.25
C ASP A 32 19.63 -9.17 -8.31
N LEU A 33 18.73 -10.16 -8.26
CA LEU A 33 17.61 -10.26 -9.17
C LEU A 33 16.64 -9.08 -9.04
N ILE A 34 16.42 -8.58 -7.81
CA ILE A 34 15.62 -7.37 -7.58
C ILE A 34 16.28 -6.16 -8.25
N PHE A 35 17.60 -6.03 -8.12
CA PHE A 35 18.30 -4.94 -8.78
C PHE A 35 18.28 -5.06 -10.30
N ASP A 36 18.34 -6.27 -10.83
CA ASP A 36 18.27 -6.51 -12.28
C ASP A 36 16.89 -6.17 -12.84
N TRP A 37 15.81 -6.48 -12.10
CA TRP A 37 14.46 -6.02 -12.42
C TRP A 37 14.35 -4.49 -12.37
N GLU A 38 14.88 -3.85 -11.32
CA GLU A 38 14.90 -2.39 -11.14
C GLU A 38 15.89 -1.64 -12.05
N LYS A 39 16.68 -2.35 -12.86
CA LYS A 39 17.52 -1.78 -13.93
C LYS A 39 17.01 -2.15 -15.33
N GLY A 40 16.00 -3.01 -15.42
CA GLY A 40 15.54 -3.57 -16.69
C GLY A 40 16.56 -4.51 -17.36
N SER A 41 17.55 -5.00 -16.62
CA SER A 41 18.53 -5.97 -17.12
C SER A 41 17.93 -7.37 -17.24
N GLN A 42 16.92 -7.67 -16.42
CA GLN A 42 16.14 -8.90 -16.49
C GLN A 42 14.65 -8.59 -16.31
N SER A 43 13.81 -9.35 -16.99
CA SER A 43 12.35 -9.27 -16.81
C SER A 43 11.90 -10.26 -15.73
N PRO A 44 10.94 -9.87 -14.87
CA PRO A 44 10.30 -10.78 -13.91
C PRO A 44 9.57 -11.92 -14.61
N SER A 45 9.50 -13.08 -13.96
CA SER A 45 8.71 -14.21 -14.47
C SER A 45 7.19 -13.93 -14.36
N PRO A 46 6.34 -14.69 -15.06
CA PRO A 46 4.88 -14.56 -14.92
C PRO A 46 4.39 -14.73 -13.48
N ASP A 47 5.05 -15.58 -12.69
CA ASP A 47 4.71 -15.81 -11.28
C ASP A 47 5.08 -14.60 -10.41
N ASP A 48 6.24 -13.96 -10.68
CA ASP A 48 6.65 -12.72 -10.01
C ASP A 48 5.67 -11.58 -10.33
N VAL A 49 5.26 -11.47 -11.59
CA VAL A 49 4.26 -10.50 -12.04
C VAL A 49 2.93 -10.70 -11.31
N LEU A 50 2.49 -11.94 -11.12
CA LEU A 50 1.28 -12.24 -10.37
C LEU A 50 1.42 -11.82 -8.91
N GLN A 51 2.58 -12.03 -8.30
CA GLN A 51 2.87 -11.58 -6.93
C GLN A 51 2.88 -10.05 -6.81
N PHE A 52 3.46 -9.33 -7.79
CA PHE A 52 3.41 -7.86 -7.80
C PHE A 52 1.98 -7.32 -7.82
N VAL A 53 1.11 -7.89 -8.66
CA VAL A 53 -0.30 -7.47 -8.74
C VAL A 53 -1.02 -7.70 -7.40
N ARG A 54 -0.75 -8.82 -6.73
CA ARG A 54 -1.33 -9.10 -5.41
C ARG A 54 -0.87 -8.10 -4.36
N LEU A 55 0.41 -7.78 -4.34
CA LEU A 55 0.97 -6.80 -3.40
C LEU A 55 0.44 -5.39 -3.65
N GLU A 56 0.36 -4.97 -4.90
CA GLU A 56 -0.21 -3.66 -5.27
C GLU A 56 -1.67 -3.55 -4.82
N SER A 57 -2.49 -4.56 -5.10
CA SER A 57 -3.89 -4.58 -4.67
C SER A 57 -4.04 -4.56 -3.14
N HIS A 58 -3.19 -5.29 -2.43
CA HIS A 58 -3.19 -5.29 -0.97
C HIS A 58 -2.80 -3.92 -0.40
N LEU A 59 -1.77 -3.29 -0.98
CA LEU A 59 -1.31 -1.97 -0.61
C LEU A 59 -2.39 -0.91 -0.84
N GLU A 60 -3.08 -0.94 -1.98
CA GLU A 60 -4.17 -0.01 -2.28
C GLU A 60 -5.33 -0.17 -1.30
N SER A 61 -5.73 -1.42 -1.01
CA SER A 61 -6.77 -1.72 -0.03
C SER A 61 -6.39 -1.23 1.37
N TYR A 62 -5.13 -1.44 1.77
CA TYR A 62 -4.62 -0.96 3.05
C TYR A 62 -4.59 0.58 3.12
N CYS A 63 -4.14 1.25 2.05
CA CYS A 63 -4.16 2.71 1.97
C CYS A 63 -5.59 3.25 2.10
N GLU A 64 -6.56 2.65 1.42
CA GLU A 64 -7.97 3.04 1.51
C GLU A 64 -8.52 2.87 2.93
N GLN A 65 -8.18 1.76 3.60
CA GLN A 65 -8.57 1.54 5.00
C GLN A 65 -7.95 2.57 5.94
N VAL A 66 -6.65 2.83 5.84
CA VAL A 66 -5.97 3.83 6.69
C VAL A 66 -6.53 5.23 6.47
N LEU A 67 -6.88 5.58 5.23
CA LEU A 67 -7.51 6.87 4.93
C LEU A 67 -8.91 7.01 5.53
N ARG A 68 -9.69 5.92 5.60
CA ARG A 68 -11.03 5.91 6.20
C ARG A 68 -11.02 5.85 7.72
N ASP A 69 -10.03 5.16 8.28
CA ASP A 69 -9.89 4.90 9.70
C ASP A 69 -8.71 5.68 10.28
N SER A 70 -8.78 7.01 10.27
CA SER A 70 -7.73 7.79 10.91
C SER A 70 -7.69 7.45 12.41
N VAL A 71 -6.49 7.17 12.93
CA VAL A 71 -6.28 6.88 14.36
C VAL A 71 -6.80 8.04 15.21
N ALA A 72 -6.67 9.27 14.71
CA ALA A 72 -7.22 10.45 15.33
C ALA A 72 -8.75 10.35 15.47
N ASP A 73 -9.48 9.98 14.42
CA ASP A 73 -10.95 9.85 14.47
C ASP A 73 -11.39 8.76 15.45
N LYS A 74 -10.68 7.62 15.46
CA LYS A 74 -10.95 6.55 16.44
C LYS A 74 -10.69 7.01 17.88
N MET A 75 -9.61 7.76 18.11
CA MET A 75 -9.29 8.30 19.44
C MET A 75 -10.27 9.39 19.88
N LEU A 76 -10.63 10.31 18.99
CA LEU A 76 -11.65 11.33 19.25
C LEU A 76 -12.98 10.67 19.64
N LYS A 77 -13.39 9.63 18.90
CA LYS A 77 -14.58 8.83 19.22
C LYS A 77 -14.49 8.13 20.58
N GLN A 78 -13.35 7.51 20.91
CA GLN A 78 -13.15 6.88 22.21
C GLN A 78 -13.14 7.88 23.38
N MET A 79 -12.62 9.08 23.16
CA MET A 79 -12.60 10.15 24.17
C MET A 79 -13.91 10.93 24.25
N GLY A 80 -14.92 10.60 23.42
CA GLY A 80 -16.18 11.34 23.33
C GLY A 80 -16.02 12.75 22.78
N LEU A 81 -14.95 13.00 22.02
CA LEU A 81 -14.57 14.27 21.39
C LEU A 81 -14.93 14.28 19.90
N GLU A 82 -16.03 13.60 19.52
CA GLU A 82 -16.49 13.60 18.14
C GLU A 82 -16.85 15.04 17.72
N GLN A 83 -16.34 15.48 16.57
CA GLN A 83 -16.67 16.80 16.02
C GLN A 83 -18.15 16.83 15.66
N ILE A 84 -18.93 17.69 16.33
CA ILE A 84 -20.32 17.98 15.95
C ILE A 84 -20.27 18.84 14.67
N CYS A 85 -20.72 18.28 13.55
CA CYS A 85 -20.90 19.06 12.33
C CYS A 85 -22.16 19.92 12.46
N GLN A 86 -22.19 21.08 11.79
CA GLN A 86 -23.36 21.97 11.80
C GLN A 86 -24.66 21.25 11.37
N THR A 87 -24.54 20.21 10.53
CA THR A 87 -25.64 19.34 10.13
C THR A 87 -26.24 18.55 11.29
N ASP A 88 -25.43 18.11 12.25
CA ASP A 88 -25.88 17.31 13.39
C ASP A 88 -26.68 18.15 14.40
N LEU A 89 -26.44 19.47 14.43
CA LEU A 89 -27.19 20.43 15.23
C LEU A 89 -28.61 20.70 14.70
N SER A 90 -28.87 20.39 13.42
CA SER A 90 -30.20 20.52 12.81
C SER A 90 -31.19 19.55 13.43
N ASP A 91 -30.73 18.34 13.75
CA ASP A 91 -31.54 17.23 14.23
C ASP A 91 -31.85 17.31 15.73
N LEU A 92 -31.09 18.12 16.47
CA LEU A 92 -31.27 18.40 17.91
C LEU A 92 -32.34 19.47 18.22
N LYS A 93 -32.98 20.07 17.20
CA LYS A 93 -34.02 21.09 17.35
C LYS A 93 -35.47 20.58 17.18
N ARG A 94 -35.73 19.28 17.40
CA ARG A 94 -37.09 18.72 17.46
C ARG A 94 -37.53 18.40 18.88
#